data_AF-A0A1Q3E1K5-F1
#
_entry.id   AF-A0A1Q3E1K5-F1
#
_cell.length_a   1.000
_cell.length_b   1.000
_cell.length_c   1.000
_cell.angle_alpha   90.00
_cell.angle_beta   90.00
_cell.angle_gamma   90.00
#
_symmetry.space_group_name_H-M   'P 1'
#
loop_
_entity.id
_entity.type
_entity.pdbx_description
1 polymer ?
#
loop_
_entity_poly.entity_id
_entity_poly.type
_entity_poly.pdbx_seq_one_letter_code
_entity_poly.pdbx_strand_id
1 'polypeptide(L)'
;MPSISNERIPARDLWLSTGGGLPEDALSSLTLSKEPDCAINSSFKIGSAAQTTIGLAGLSASYFHELRTGVKQTVLVDARHAVLEFRSEAYYKCILIFRTHGADVLLVTSPKLPALPALDVDTSRGKRTTQLDLTCPEDKEKLQKLILDADVFLQAYRPGALEGKGFGTHEIVKMKGDRDHGIICANLCAWGWDGPWKSRRGFDSLVQTATGFNTAESQAHAESRNSPSVIQLQPKPFPVQALDHAAGYLMAYGINVALCKTINEGGSWEVRVSLAAVAQWLRSLGRVSPEELILGMAAIWSFAE
;
A
#
# COMPACT_ATOMS: atom_id res chain seq x y z
N MET A 1 6.35 -1.70 -31.31
CA MET A 1 5.97 -1.51 -29.89
C MET A 1 6.90 -0.46 -29.30
N PRO A 2 6.41 0.62 -28.69
CA PRO A 2 7.30 1.59 -28.05
C PRO A 2 8.09 0.87 -26.95
N SER A 3 9.41 1.05 -26.93
CA SER A 3 10.27 0.47 -25.90
C SER A 3 9.82 0.96 -24.53
N ILE A 4 9.45 0.04 -23.64
CA ILE A 4 9.04 0.37 -22.28
C ILE A 4 10.28 0.91 -21.56
N SER A 5 10.16 2.10 -21.00
CA SER A 5 11.25 2.73 -20.29
C SER A 5 11.49 2.00 -18.96
N ASN A 6 12.77 1.87 -18.56
CA ASN A 6 13.18 1.02 -17.43
C ASN A 6 12.46 1.37 -16.12
N GLU A 7 12.12 2.64 -15.91
CA GLU A 7 11.41 3.12 -14.73
C GLU A 7 9.97 2.60 -14.61
N ARG A 8 9.36 2.14 -15.71
CA ARG A 8 8.00 1.57 -15.71
C ARG A 8 7.96 0.05 -15.53
N ILE A 9 9.11 -0.63 -15.56
CA ILE A 9 9.16 -2.09 -15.45
C ILE A 9 8.46 -2.58 -14.17
N PRO A 10 8.76 -2.05 -12.97
CA PRO A 10 8.08 -2.49 -11.74
C PRO A 10 6.57 -2.26 -11.77
N ALA A 11 6.13 -1.15 -12.35
CA ALA A 11 4.72 -0.81 -12.49
C ALA A 11 4.01 -1.77 -13.45
N ARG A 12 4.63 -2.09 -14.59
CA ARG A 12 4.09 -3.03 -15.56
C ARG A 12 3.96 -4.43 -14.99
N ASP A 13 4.98 -4.93 -14.33
CA ASP A 13 4.97 -6.30 -13.79
C ASP A 13 3.84 -6.48 -12.77
N LEU A 14 3.67 -5.49 -11.88
CA LEU A 14 2.53 -5.46 -10.96
C LEU A 14 1.19 -5.31 -11.69
N TRP A 15 1.11 -4.43 -12.70
CA TRP A 15 -0.12 -4.21 -13.49
C TRP A 15 -0.63 -5.51 -14.11
N LEU A 16 0.28 -6.24 -14.76
CA LEU A 16 -0.02 -7.50 -15.45
C LEU A 16 -0.27 -8.66 -14.49
N SER A 17 0.25 -8.60 -13.26
CA SER A 17 0.07 -9.67 -12.26
C SER A 17 -1.37 -9.82 -11.74
N THR A 18 -2.26 -8.85 -12.01
CA THR A 18 -3.62 -8.82 -11.44
C THR A 18 -4.64 -9.72 -12.15
N GLY A 19 -4.21 -10.51 -13.14
CA GLY A 19 -5.02 -11.56 -13.75
C GLY A 19 -6.25 -11.03 -14.48
N GLY A 20 -6.06 -10.05 -15.37
CA GLY A 20 -7.05 -9.69 -16.40
C GLY A 20 -8.05 -8.56 -16.08
N GLY A 21 -7.89 -7.81 -14.99
CA GLY A 21 -8.85 -6.74 -14.61
C GLY A 21 -8.63 -5.38 -15.26
N LEU A 22 -7.48 -5.15 -15.90
CA LEU A 22 -7.06 -3.86 -16.41
C LEU A 22 -6.34 -4.01 -17.75
N PRO A 23 -6.56 -3.10 -18.72
CA PRO A 23 -5.97 -3.23 -20.04
C PRO A 23 -4.51 -2.74 -20.03
N GLU A 24 -3.63 -3.39 -20.80
CA GLU A 24 -2.19 -3.08 -20.80
C GLU A 24 -1.91 -1.68 -21.39
N ASP A 25 -2.74 -1.20 -22.32
CA ASP A 25 -2.59 0.10 -22.97
C ASP A 25 -2.77 1.28 -22.00
N ALA A 26 -3.48 1.09 -20.88
CA ALA A 26 -3.61 2.10 -19.84
C ALA A 26 -2.24 2.52 -19.26
N LEU A 27 -1.22 1.65 -19.28
CA LEU A 27 0.13 2.00 -18.83
C LEU A 27 0.78 3.11 -19.68
N SER A 28 0.27 3.38 -20.88
CA SER A 28 0.73 4.50 -21.70
C SER A 28 0.41 5.86 -21.05
N SER A 29 -0.65 5.93 -20.23
CA SER A 29 -1.10 7.13 -19.51
C SER A 29 -0.36 7.36 -18.19
N LEU A 30 0.56 6.49 -17.79
CA LEU A 30 1.38 6.64 -16.59
C LEU A 30 2.77 7.17 -16.92
N THR A 31 3.16 8.26 -16.27
CA THR A 31 4.51 8.84 -16.36
C THR A 31 5.18 8.83 -14.98
N LEU A 32 6.37 8.25 -14.92
CA LEU A 32 7.21 8.10 -13.72
C LEU A 32 8.56 8.80 -13.94
N SER A 33 9.22 9.21 -12.86
CA SER A 33 10.56 9.81 -12.90
C SER A 33 11.62 8.77 -13.29
N LYS A 34 12.62 9.19 -14.07
CA LYS A 34 13.70 8.33 -14.60
C LYS A 34 14.77 7.94 -13.56
N GLU A 35 14.93 8.70 -12.49
CA GLU A 35 15.93 8.49 -11.42
C GLU A 35 15.29 8.63 -10.03
N PRO A 36 14.46 7.65 -9.63
CA PRO A 36 13.57 7.86 -8.50
C PRO A 36 14.24 7.72 -7.12
N ASP A 37 15.38 7.04 -7.05
CA ASP A 37 16.00 6.63 -5.79
C ASP A 37 17.05 7.64 -5.26
N CYS A 38 17.08 8.85 -5.81
CA CYS A 38 17.99 9.93 -5.36
C CYS A 38 17.46 10.73 -4.16
N ALA A 39 16.18 10.60 -3.82
CA ALA A 39 15.50 11.48 -2.86
C ALA A 39 15.59 11.02 -1.39
N ILE A 40 16.14 9.83 -1.13
CA ILE A 40 16.10 9.19 0.19
C ILE A 40 17.39 8.42 0.45
N ASN A 41 17.90 8.55 1.68
CA ASN A 41 19.12 7.86 2.10
C ASN A 41 18.80 6.43 2.54
N SER A 42 18.73 5.52 1.56
CA SER A 42 18.48 4.09 1.75
C SER A 42 19.21 3.29 0.67
N SER A 43 19.80 2.17 1.06
CA SER A 43 20.42 1.23 0.11
C SER A 43 19.40 0.47 -0.76
N PHE A 44 18.11 0.61 -0.49
CA PHE A 44 17.02 -0.01 -1.25
C PHE A 44 16.30 1.03 -2.12
N LYS A 45 15.69 0.55 -3.21
CA LYS A 45 14.98 1.38 -4.17
C LYS A 45 13.61 1.87 -3.69
N ILE A 46 13.61 2.64 -2.61
CA ILE A 46 12.39 3.16 -1.97
C ILE A 46 11.68 4.18 -2.87
N GLY A 47 12.41 5.02 -3.61
CA GLY A 47 11.80 5.97 -4.54
C GLY A 47 11.10 5.26 -5.69
N SER A 48 11.73 4.24 -6.25
CA SER A 48 11.11 3.36 -7.25
C SER A 48 9.81 2.73 -6.72
N ALA A 49 9.84 2.19 -5.50
CA ALA A 49 8.66 1.59 -4.88
C ALA A 49 7.55 2.61 -4.59
N ALA A 50 7.92 3.80 -4.12
CA ALA A 50 6.98 4.87 -3.81
C ALA A 50 6.25 5.35 -5.06
N GLN A 51 6.99 5.76 -6.10
CA GLN A 51 6.36 6.26 -7.33
C GLN A 51 5.54 5.17 -8.03
N THR A 52 6.01 3.92 -7.99
CA THR A 52 5.30 2.79 -8.61
C THR A 52 3.97 2.55 -7.92
N THR A 53 3.98 2.36 -6.60
CA THR A 53 2.73 2.03 -5.88
C THR A 53 1.72 3.17 -5.92
N ILE A 54 2.17 4.42 -5.77
CA ILE A 54 1.32 5.62 -5.92
C ILE A 54 0.79 5.73 -7.35
N GLY A 55 1.65 5.54 -8.35
CA GLY A 55 1.30 5.63 -9.76
C GLY A 55 0.26 4.58 -10.17
N LEU A 56 0.40 3.35 -9.69
CA LEU A 56 -0.58 2.29 -9.93
C LEU A 56 -1.93 2.56 -9.25
N ALA A 57 -1.92 3.06 -8.01
CA ALA A 57 -3.14 3.47 -7.33
C ALA A 57 -3.87 4.59 -8.09
N GLY A 58 -3.14 5.62 -8.52
CA GLY A 58 -3.71 6.71 -9.33
C GLY A 58 -4.18 6.24 -10.72
N LEU A 59 -3.40 5.42 -11.42
CA LEU A 59 -3.73 4.94 -12.75
C LEU A 59 -4.98 4.05 -12.74
N SER A 60 -5.06 3.12 -11.77
CA SER A 60 -6.24 2.27 -11.61
C SER A 60 -7.49 3.09 -11.22
N ALA A 61 -7.35 4.13 -10.41
CA ALA A 61 -8.46 5.03 -10.09
C ALA A 61 -8.90 5.84 -11.31
N SER A 62 -7.96 6.33 -12.13
CA SER A 62 -8.24 6.99 -13.41
C SER A 62 -8.96 6.06 -14.38
N TYR A 63 -8.56 4.78 -14.45
CA TYR A 63 -9.21 3.82 -15.32
C TYR A 63 -10.63 3.48 -14.82
N PHE A 64 -10.81 3.31 -13.51
CA PHE A 64 -12.14 3.18 -12.92
C PHE A 64 -13.03 4.39 -13.21
N HIS A 65 -12.47 5.61 -13.17
CA HIS A 65 -13.17 6.82 -13.56
C HIS A 65 -13.57 6.79 -15.04
N GLU A 66 -12.65 6.43 -15.94
CA GLU A 66 -12.91 6.28 -17.38
C GLU A 66 -14.04 5.29 -17.66
N LEU A 67 -14.08 4.15 -16.97
CA LEU A 67 -15.19 3.18 -17.10
C LEU A 67 -16.55 3.77 -16.72
N ARG A 68 -16.59 4.75 -15.81
CA ARG A 68 -17.83 5.38 -15.33
C ARG A 68 -18.26 6.59 -16.15
N THR A 69 -17.30 7.35 -16.67
CA THR A 69 -17.56 8.67 -17.29
C THR A 69 -17.21 8.73 -18.77
N GLY A 70 -16.46 7.76 -19.29
CA GLY A 70 -15.83 7.80 -20.61
C GLY A 70 -14.65 8.77 -20.72
N VAL A 71 -14.25 9.42 -19.62
CA VAL A 71 -13.16 10.43 -19.63
C VAL A 71 -11.85 9.80 -19.20
N LYS A 72 -10.90 9.74 -20.13
CA LYS A 72 -9.53 9.27 -19.87
C LYS A 72 -8.69 10.36 -19.23
N GLN A 73 -7.84 9.99 -18.26
CA GLN A 73 -6.89 10.90 -17.63
C GLN A 73 -5.47 10.33 -17.65
N THR A 74 -4.48 11.21 -17.52
CA THR A 74 -3.06 10.83 -17.40
C THR A 74 -2.60 10.98 -15.96
N VAL A 75 -1.74 10.08 -15.51
CA VAL A 75 -1.18 10.07 -14.17
C VAL A 75 0.32 10.31 -14.26
N LEU A 76 0.79 11.34 -13.56
CA LEU A 76 2.20 11.64 -13.42
C LEU A 76 2.56 11.57 -11.94
N VAL A 77 3.62 10.82 -11.63
CA VAL A 77 4.14 10.73 -10.27
C VAL A 77 5.61 11.12 -10.28
N ASP A 78 5.90 12.22 -9.59
CA ASP A 78 7.27 12.62 -9.32
C ASP A 78 7.82 11.81 -8.13
N ALA A 79 9.00 11.22 -8.29
CA ALA A 79 9.59 10.37 -7.26
C ALA A 79 9.96 11.12 -5.97
N ARG A 80 10.33 12.40 -6.02
CA ARG A 80 10.64 13.18 -4.81
C ARG A 80 9.36 13.42 -4.01
N HIS A 81 8.27 13.77 -4.69
CA HIS A 81 6.96 13.90 -4.05
C HIS A 81 6.47 12.57 -3.49
N ALA A 82 6.65 11.47 -4.23
CA ALA A 82 6.29 10.13 -3.78
C ALA A 82 7.08 9.70 -2.53
N VAL A 83 8.37 10.02 -2.47
CA VAL A 83 9.21 9.76 -1.29
C VAL A 83 8.80 10.65 -0.12
N LEU A 84 8.51 11.93 -0.33
CA LEU A 84 8.01 12.83 0.72
C LEU A 84 6.68 12.32 1.29
N GLU A 85 5.83 11.79 0.42
CA GLU A 85 4.62 11.09 0.84
C GLU A 85 5.01 9.91 1.74
N PHE A 86 5.94 9.03 1.35
CA PHE A 86 6.43 7.95 2.22
C PHE A 86 7.13 8.42 3.51
N ARG A 87 7.65 9.65 3.56
CA ARG A 87 8.30 10.24 4.75
C ARG A 87 7.34 10.89 5.72
N SER A 88 6.14 11.25 5.28
CA SER A 88 5.12 11.80 6.16
C SER A 88 4.81 10.76 7.25
N GLU A 89 4.91 11.15 8.52
CA GLU A 89 4.66 10.32 9.73
C GLU A 89 3.18 9.87 9.85
N ALA A 90 2.48 9.61 8.75
CA ALA A 90 1.03 9.43 8.67
C ALA A 90 0.67 8.01 8.19
N TYR A 91 0.35 7.14 9.15
CA TYR A 91 0.46 5.68 9.06
C TYR A 91 -0.74 4.92 8.43
N TYR A 92 -1.75 5.56 7.80
CA TYR A 92 -2.90 4.85 7.20
C TYR A 92 -3.50 5.53 5.95
N LYS A 93 -2.95 5.22 4.76
CA LYS A 93 -3.20 6.01 3.54
C LYS A 93 -4.25 5.48 2.56
N CYS A 94 -4.48 4.17 2.45
CA CYS A 94 -5.41 3.64 1.42
C CYS A 94 -6.80 4.27 1.52
N ILE A 95 -7.28 4.48 2.74
CA ILE A 95 -8.61 5.00 2.99
C ILE A 95 -8.69 6.52 2.70
N LEU A 96 -7.59 7.28 2.88
CA LEU A 96 -7.53 8.70 2.49
C LEU A 96 -7.57 8.84 0.96
N ILE A 97 -6.89 7.94 0.24
CA ILE A 97 -6.89 7.92 -1.23
C ILE A 97 -8.31 7.74 -1.75
N PHE A 98 -9.06 6.75 -1.26
CA PHE A 98 -10.45 6.53 -1.72
C PHE A 98 -11.31 7.79 -1.55
N ARG A 99 -11.18 8.47 -0.41
CA ARG A 99 -11.94 9.72 -0.19
C ARG A 99 -11.53 10.82 -1.16
N THR A 100 -10.23 11.01 -1.41
CA THR A 100 -9.75 11.99 -2.40
C THR A 100 -10.28 11.70 -3.80
N HIS A 101 -10.56 10.43 -4.12
CA HIS A 101 -11.17 9.99 -5.37
C HIS A 101 -12.71 9.95 -5.31
N GLY A 102 -13.33 10.51 -4.27
CA GLY A 102 -14.78 10.72 -4.17
C GLY A 102 -15.57 9.63 -3.44
N ALA A 103 -14.93 8.64 -2.82
CA ALA A 103 -15.63 7.60 -2.07
C ALA A 103 -16.29 8.14 -0.78
N ASP A 104 -17.47 7.63 -0.42
CA ASP A 104 -18.00 7.80 0.94
C ASP A 104 -17.38 6.75 1.87
N VAL A 105 -16.61 7.23 2.85
CA VAL A 105 -15.82 6.36 3.71
C VAL A 105 -16.28 6.50 5.15
N LEU A 106 -16.69 5.38 5.73
CA LEU A 106 -16.94 5.21 7.16
C LEU A 106 -15.83 4.39 7.82
N LEU A 107 -15.08 5.01 8.73
CA LEU A 107 -14.13 4.32 9.61
C LEU A 107 -14.85 3.82 10.86
N VAL A 108 -14.92 2.50 11.01
CA VAL A 108 -15.49 1.83 12.19
C VAL A 108 -14.37 1.44 13.13
N THR A 109 -14.39 1.95 14.36
CA THR A 109 -13.42 1.58 15.42
C THR A 109 -14.12 0.92 16.61
N SER A 110 -13.35 0.28 17.49
CA SER A 110 -13.90 -0.23 18.75
C SER A 110 -13.78 0.82 19.85
N PRO A 111 -14.82 1.06 20.66
CA PRO A 111 -14.71 1.96 21.82
C PRO A 111 -13.77 1.42 22.91
N LYS A 112 -13.36 0.15 22.81
CA LYS A 112 -12.44 -0.53 23.74
C LYS A 112 -10.97 -0.47 23.30
N LEU A 113 -10.68 0.13 22.14
CA LEU A 113 -9.32 0.33 21.64
C LEU A 113 -8.90 1.80 21.82
N PRO A 114 -7.62 2.07 22.09
CA PRO A 114 -7.16 3.45 22.25
C PRO A 114 -7.30 4.22 20.95
N ALA A 115 -7.75 5.48 21.05
CA ALA A 115 -7.59 6.45 19.97
C ALA A 115 -6.10 6.81 19.82
N LEU A 116 -5.69 7.22 18.62
CA LEU A 116 -4.33 7.66 18.33
C LEU A 116 -4.40 9.08 17.76
N PRO A 117 -4.65 10.13 18.58
CA PRO A 117 -5.06 11.44 18.08
C PRO A 117 -4.11 12.07 17.05
N ALA A 118 -2.79 11.93 17.24
CA ALA A 118 -1.80 12.43 16.28
C ALA A 118 -1.96 11.76 14.91
N LEU A 119 -2.20 10.44 14.90
CA LEU A 119 -2.42 9.68 13.68
C LEU A 119 -3.82 9.92 13.10
N ASP A 120 -4.83 10.06 13.94
CA ASP A 120 -6.22 10.25 13.54
C ASP A 120 -6.41 11.58 12.81
N VAL A 121 -5.73 12.65 13.26
CA VAL A 121 -5.75 13.97 12.58
C VAL A 121 -5.29 13.87 11.13
N ASP A 122 -4.20 13.15 10.89
CA ASP A 122 -3.60 13.07 9.55
C ASP A 122 -4.33 12.09 8.65
N THR A 123 -4.81 10.97 9.23
CA THR A 123 -5.36 9.87 8.44
C THR A 123 -6.87 9.90 8.34
N SER A 124 -7.60 10.58 9.22
CA SER A 124 -9.07 10.56 9.23
C SER A 124 -9.71 11.69 8.40
N ARG A 125 -8.90 12.58 7.82
CA ARG A 125 -9.42 13.71 7.04
C ARG A 125 -10.36 13.23 5.93
N GLY A 126 -11.56 13.81 5.91
CA GLY A 126 -12.60 13.49 4.94
C GLY A 126 -13.37 12.18 5.21
N LYS A 127 -13.05 11.42 6.26
CA LYS A 127 -13.80 10.21 6.62
C LYS A 127 -14.87 10.52 7.66
N ARG A 128 -15.96 9.78 7.62
CA ARG A 128 -16.92 9.69 8.71
C ARG A 128 -16.42 8.64 9.69
N THR A 129 -16.64 8.81 10.98
CA THR A 129 -16.22 7.85 12.01
C THR A 129 -17.41 7.36 12.81
N THR A 130 -17.36 6.10 13.24
CA THR A 130 -18.30 5.55 14.21
C THR A 130 -17.61 4.49 15.07
N GLN A 131 -18.20 4.18 16.21
CA GLN A 131 -17.69 3.18 17.13
C GLN A 131 -18.69 2.04 17.27
N LEU A 132 -18.22 0.80 17.12
CA LEU A 132 -19.00 -0.41 17.33
C LEU A 132 -18.23 -1.39 18.23
N ASP A 133 -18.89 -1.87 19.27
CA ASP A 133 -18.39 -2.93 20.12
C ASP A 133 -18.87 -4.29 19.62
N LEU A 134 -18.04 -4.98 18.83
CA LEU A 134 -18.36 -6.30 18.30
C LEU A 134 -18.37 -7.44 19.34
N THR A 135 -18.39 -7.13 20.64
CA THR A 135 -18.77 -8.06 21.71
C THR A 135 -20.26 -7.96 22.08
N CYS A 136 -20.93 -6.89 21.67
CA CYS A 136 -22.36 -6.64 21.80
C CYS A 136 -23.10 -7.15 20.54
N PRO A 137 -24.10 -8.03 20.66
CA PRO A 137 -24.87 -8.54 19.52
C PRO A 137 -25.52 -7.43 18.67
N GLU A 138 -26.04 -6.40 19.32
CA GLU A 138 -26.71 -5.27 18.67
C GLU A 138 -25.75 -4.48 17.76
N ASP A 139 -24.50 -4.31 18.18
CA ASP A 139 -23.47 -3.65 17.38
C ASP A 139 -22.97 -4.53 16.23
N LYS A 140 -23.01 -5.87 16.39
CA LYS A 140 -22.78 -6.77 15.26
C LYS A 140 -23.86 -6.60 14.19
N GLU A 141 -25.14 -6.53 14.58
CA GLU A 141 -26.24 -6.30 13.64
C GLU A 141 -26.10 -4.95 12.91
N LYS A 142 -25.65 -3.90 13.61
CA LYS A 142 -25.35 -2.60 12.97
C LYS A 142 -24.24 -2.74 11.93
N LEU A 143 -23.14 -3.44 12.26
CA LEU A 143 -22.06 -3.67 11.31
C LEU A 143 -22.54 -4.49 10.10
N GLN A 144 -23.38 -5.51 10.32
CA GLN A 144 -23.98 -6.29 9.22
C GLN A 144 -24.78 -5.39 8.26
N LYS A 145 -25.63 -4.50 8.80
CA LYS A 145 -26.39 -3.54 7.99
C LYS A 145 -25.46 -2.61 7.18
N LEU A 146 -24.39 -2.10 7.80
CA LEU A 146 -23.40 -1.28 7.10
C LEU A 146 -22.70 -2.04 5.97
N ILE A 147 -22.33 -3.30 6.20
CA ILE A 147 -21.69 -4.16 5.18
C ILE A 147 -22.63 -4.44 4.02
N LEU A 148 -23.93 -4.62 4.27
CA LEU A 148 -24.92 -4.87 3.22
C LEU A 148 -25.06 -3.70 2.23
N ASP A 149 -24.79 -2.47 2.66
CA ASP A 149 -24.81 -1.26 1.82
C ASP A 149 -23.43 -0.89 1.27
N ALA A 150 -22.36 -1.57 1.71
CA ALA A 150 -21.00 -1.28 1.27
C ALA A 150 -20.63 -1.98 -0.04
N ASP A 151 -19.82 -1.30 -0.85
CA ASP A 151 -19.12 -1.86 -2.02
C ASP A 151 -17.79 -2.52 -1.61
N VAL A 152 -17.12 -1.97 -0.60
CA VAL A 152 -15.79 -2.38 -0.15
C VAL A 152 -15.78 -2.52 1.38
N PHE A 153 -15.36 -3.69 1.86
CA PHE A 153 -15.02 -3.93 3.26
C PHE A 153 -13.51 -4.09 3.41
N LEU A 154 -12.85 -3.12 4.05
CA LEU A 154 -11.40 -3.12 4.27
C LEU A 154 -11.08 -3.36 5.74
N GLN A 155 -10.16 -4.29 5.99
CA GLN A 155 -9.64 -4.54 7.33
C GLN A 155 -8.13 -4.80 7.34
N ALA A 156 -7.48 -4.33 8.40
CA ALA A 156 -6.05 -4.52 8.68
C ALA A 156 -5.82 -5.06 10.10
N TYR A 157 -6.83 -5.74 10.67
CA TYR A 157 -6.72 -6.39 11.97
C TYR A 157 -5.89 -7.67 11.86
N ARG A 158 -5.54 -8.22 13.03
CA ARG A 158 -4.88 -9.52 13.11
C ARG A 158 -5.66 -10.57 12.31
N PRO A 159 -4.99 -11.44 11.53
CA PRO A 159 -5.63 -12.57 10.87
C PRO A 159 -6.54 -13.36 11.83
N GLY A 160 -7.78 -13.60 11.41
CA GLY A 160 -8.82 -14.28 12.19
C GLY A 160 -9.56 -13.42 13.22
N ALA A 161 -9.17 -12.16 13.47
CA ALA A 161 -9.79 -11.34 14.53
C ALA A 161 -11.26 -10.97 14.24
N LEU A 162 -11.55 -10.57 13.00
CA LEU A 162 -12.92 -10.27 12.56
C LEU A 162 -13.68 -11.54 12.16
N GLU A 163 -12.99 -12.53 11.60
CA GLU A 163 -13.55 -13.85 11.30
C GLU A 163 -14.12 -14.52 12.56
N GLY A 164 -13.38 -14.54 13.67
CA GLY A 164 -13.87 -15.03 14.96
C GLY A 164 -15.04 -14.24 15.54
N LYS A 165 -15.42 -13.10 14.94
CA LYS A 165 -16.59 -12.29 15.29
C LYS A 165 -17.75 -12.45 14.31
N GLY A 166 -17.58 -13.23 13.24
CA GLY A 166 -18.57 -13.46 12.17
C GLY A 166 -18.42 -12.53 10.96
N PHE A 167 -17.26 -11.88 10.80
CA PHE A 167 -16.98 -10.91 9.73
C PHE A 167 -15.72 -11.30 8.94
N GLY A 168 -15.57 -12.59 8.65
CA GLY A 168 -14.57 -13.07 7.68
C GLY A 168 -15.05 -12.87 6.25
N THR A 169 -14.15 -13.00 5.27
CA THR A 169 -14.49 -12.83 3.85
C THR A 169 -15.61 -13.78 3.42
N HIS A 170 -15.57 -15.05 3.85
CA HIS A 170 -16.61 -16.02 3.50
C HIS A 170 -17.98 -15.62 4.08
N GLU A 171 -18.02 -15.22 5.34
CA GLU A 171 -19.26 -14.78 6.01
C GLU A 171 -19.82 -13.52 5.36
N ILE A 172 -18.97 -12.57 4.99
CA ILE A 172 -19.36 -11.31 4.35
C ILE A 172 -19.94 -11.55 2.95
N VAL A 173 -19.28 -12.38 2.13
CA VAL A 173 -19.78 -12.74 0.79
C VAL A 173 -21.11 -13.47 0.91
N LYS A 174 -21.22 -14.44 1.84
CA LYS A 174 -22.47 -15.16 2.12
C LYS A 174 -23.59 -14.22 2.58
N MET A 175 -23.27 -13.22 3.39
CA MET A 175 -24.22 -12.22 3.87
C MET A 175 -24.74 -11.31 2.76
N LYS A 176 -23.89 -10.96 1.79
CA LYS A 176 -24.29 -10.16 0.62
C LYS A 176 -25.27 -10.96 -0.27
N GLY A 177 -25.08 -12.28 -0.38
CA GLY A 177 -25.97 -13.19 -1.12
C GLY A 177 -26.03 -12.87 -2.61
N ASP A 178 -27.17 -13.18 -3.25
CA ASP A 178 -27.39 -12.97 -4.70
C ASP A 178 -27.87 -11.54 -5.05
N ARG A 179 -27.53 -10.52 -4.23
CA ARG A 179 -27.89 -9.12 -4.52
C ARG A 179 -27.18 -8.62 -5.78
N ASP A 180 -27.79 -7.62 -6.45
CA ASP A 180 -27.36 -7.08 -7.76
C ASP A 180 -25.87 -6.67 -7.86
N HIS A 181 -25.22 -6.34 -6.74
CA HIS A 181 -23.80 -6.00 -6.70
C HIS A 181 -23.08 -6.77 -5.59
N GLY A 182 -21.98 -7.44 -5.95
CA GLY A 182 -21.12 -8.15 -5.02
C GLY A 182 -20.38 -7.23 -4.05
N ILE A 183 -19.41 -7.77 -3.31
CA ILE A 183 -18.62 -7.02 -2.34
C ILE A 183 -17.13 -7.30 -2.50
N ILE A 184 -16.32 -6.26 -2.30
CA ILE A 184 -14.86 -6.38 -2.30
C ILE A 184 -14.38 -6.48 -0.86
N CYS A 185 -13.79 -7.62 -0.50
CA CYS A 185 -13.16 -7.82 0.80
C CYS A 185 -11.66 -7.56 0.70
N ALA A 186 -11.19 -6.46 1.27
CA ALA A 186 -9.79 -6.06 1.28
C ALA A 186 -9.13 -6.39 2.63
N ASN A 187 -8.16 -7.30 2.61
CA ASN A 187 -7.49 -7.83 3.79
C ASN A 187 -6.00 -7.47 3.77
N LEU A 188 -5.54 -6.73 4.78
CA LEU A 188 -4.13 -6.42 4.99
C LEU A 188 -3.60 -7.16 6.23
N CYS A 189 -2.43 -7.77 6.12
CA CYS A 189 -1.74 -8.35 7.28
C CYS A 189 -0.22 -8.23 7.17
N ALA A 190 0.50 -8.59 8.24
CA ALA A 190 1.96 -8.48 8.24
C ALA A 190 2.65 -9.60 7.43
N TRP A 191 2.25 -10.85 7.60
CA TRP A 191 3.06 -12.02 7.21
C TRP A 191 2.48 -12.85 6.06
N GLY A 192 1.33 -12.48 5.53
CA GLY A 192 0.60 -13.26 4.53
C GLY A 192 -0.30 -14.33 5.14
N TRP A 193 -0.89 -15.14 4.26
CA TRP A 193 -1.90 -16.14 4.62
C TRP A 193 -1.33 -17.56 4.77
N ASP A 194 -0.07 -17.74 4.36
CA ASP A 194 0.61 -19.03 4.34
C ASP A 194 1.85 -19.03 5.22
N GLY A 195 2.36 -20.23 5.52
CA GLY A 195 3.58 -20.41 6.29
C GLY A 195 3.42 -20.21 7.81
N PRO A 196 4.54 -20.34 8.55
CA PRO A 196 4.52 -20.43 10.01
C PRO A 196 4.16 -19.13 10.72
N TRP A 197 4.23 -17.99 10.03
CA TRP A 197 4.01 -16.66 10.61
C TRP A 197 2.64 -16.06 10.28
N LYS A 198 1.80 -16.76 9.50
CA LYS A 198 0.48 -16.28 9.06
C LYS A 198 -0.44 -15.75 10.18
N SER A 199 -0.31 -16.28 11.40
CA SER A 199 -1.14 -15.88 12.56
C SER A 199 -0.46 -14.90 13.52
N ARG A 200 0.77 -14.47 13.20
CA ARG A 200 1.56 -13.56 14.04
C ARG A 200 1.14 -12.11 13.81
N ARG A 201 1.32 -11.29 14.85
CA ARG A 201 1.23 -9.82 14.74
C ARG A 201 2.49 -9.30 14.05
N GLY A 202 2.37 -8.16 13.41
CA GLY A 202 3.52 -7.50 12.79
C GLY A 202 3.20 -6.05 12.48
N PHE A 203 4.27 -5.28 12.37
CA PHE A 203 4.30 -3.90 11.92
C PHE A 203 5.46 -3.80 10.92
N ASP A 204 5.52 -2.73 10.15
CA ASP A 204 6.61 -2.47 9.20
C ASP A 204 8.00 -2.75 9.82
N SER A 205 8.28 -2.19 11.00
CA SER A 205 9.56 -2.38 11.70
C SER A 205 9.89 -3.84 12.03
N LEU A 206 8.89 -4.64 12.41
CA LEU A 206 9.07 -6.07 12.69
C LEU A 206 9.34 -6.86 11.41
N VAL A 207 8.68 -6.50 10.31
CA VAL A 207 8.91 -7.12 9.01
C VAL A 207 10.28 -6.73 8.48
N GLN A 208 10.68 -5.46 8.58
CA GLN A 208 12.04 -5.00 8.25
C GLN A 208 13.10 -5.83 8.98
N THR A 209 12.91 -6.00 10.29
CA THR A 209 13.87 -6.72 11.15
C THR A 209 13.95 -8.18 10.77
N ALA A 210 12.80 -8.86 10.66
CA ALA A 210 12.75 -10.28 10.39
C ALA A 210 13.21 -10.66 8.98
N THR A 211 13.10 -9.74 8.02
CA THR A 211 13.55 -9.95 6.63
C THR A 211 14.98 -9.44 6.37
N GLY A 212 15.66 -8.91 7.40
CA GLY A 212 17.06 -8.50 7.33
C GLY A 212 17.31 -7.17 6.62
N PHE A 213 16.29 -6.34 6.40
CA PHE A 213 16.48 -4.99 5.86
C PHE A 213 17.36 -4.14 6.78
N ASN A 214 17.15 -4.24 8.09
CA ASN A 214 17.91 -3.42 9.04
C ASN A 214 19.40 -3.75 9.08
N THR A 215 19.75 -5.03 8.91
CA THR A 215 21.14 -5.47 8.79
C THR A 215 21.75 -4.99 7.48
N ALA A 216 21.02 -5.12 6.36
CA ALA A 216 21.48 -4.67 5.06
C ALA A 216 21.73 -3.16 5.00
N GLU A 217 20.83 -2.35 5.58
CA GLU A 217 21.02 -0.89 5.67
C GLU A 217 22.22 -0.52 6.54
N SER A 218 22.44 -1.27 7.63
CA SER A 218 23.61 -1.08 8.48
C SER A 218 24.92 -1.36 7.71
N GLN A 219 24.97 -2.46 6.96
CA GLN A 219 26.11 -2.84 6.12
C GLN A 219 26.41 -1.76 5.07
N ALA A 220 25.41 -1.36 4.29
CA ALA A 220 25.57 -0.34 3.25
C ALA A 220 26.02 1.01 3.85
N HIS A 221 25.53 1.36 5.04
CA HIS A 221 25.95 2.58 5.73
C HIS A 221 27.42 2.53 6.21
N ALA A 222 27.91 1.36 6.63
CA ALA A 222 29.30 1.18 7.01
C ALA A 222 30.24 1.25 5.79
N GLU A 223 29.85 0.59 4.70
CA GLU A 223 30.55 0.62 3.40
C GLU A 223 30.67 2.04 2.86
N SER A 224 29.58 2.82 2.86
CA SER A 224 29.57 4.20 2.35
C SER A 224 30.49 5.15 3.13
N ARG A 225 30.94 4.79 4.33
CA ARG A 225 31.84 5.59 5.17
C ARG A 225 33.28 5.10 5.15
N ASN A 226 33.62 4.10 4.34
CA ASN A 226 34.93 3.43 4.36
C ASN A 226 35.36 3.01 5.78
N SER A 227 34.40 2.67 6.65
CA SER A 227 34.67 2.34 8.05
C SER A 227 34.91 0.83 8.17
N PRO A 228 36.13 0.37 8.50
CA PRO A 228 36.51 -1.05 8.38
C PRO A 228 36.05 -1.92 9.56
N SER A 229 35.11 -1.48 10.41
CA SER A 229 34.74 -2.24 11.60
C SER A 229 33.34 -2.87 11.50
N VAL A 230 33.33 -4.13 11.05
CA VAL A 230 32.22 -5.09 11.08
C VAL A 230 31.73 -5.39 12.52
N ILE A 231 32.46 -4.91 13.54
CA ILE A 231 32.39 -5.44 14.91
C ILE A 231 31.14 -4.96 15.69
N GLN A 232 30.39 -3.97 15.22
CA GLN A 232 29.10 -3.59 15.83
C GLN A 232 28.15 -2.89 14.84
N LEU A 233 27.71 -3.62 13.80
CA LEU A 233 26.64 -3.14 12.92
C LEU A 233 25.32 -3.06 13.72
N GLN A 234 24.97 -1.86 14.19
CA GLN A 234 23.65 -1.63 14.78
C GLN A 234 22.58 -1.70 13.69
N PRO A 235 21.49 -2.46 13.88
CA PRO A 235 20.39 -2.51 12.92
C PRO A 235 19.87 -1.10 12.61
N LYS A 236 19.78 -0.76 11.31
CA LYS A 236 19.36 0.57 10.86
C LYS A 236 17.97 0.50 10.22
N PRO A 237 16.93 1.17 10.75
CA PRO A 237 15.63 1.25 10.09
C PRO A 237 15.71 2.03 8.78
N PHE A 238 14.79 1.73 7.88
CA PHE A 238 14.49 2.64 6.78
C PHE A 238 14.19 4.03 7.33
N PRO A 239 14.55 5.11 6.59
CA PRO A 239 14.20 6.47 6.98
C PRO A 239 12.70 6.78 6.85
N VAL A 240 11.90 5.78 6.44
CA VAL A 240 10.45 5.81 6.21
C VAL A 240 9.82 4.46 6.54
N GLN A 241 8.51 4.44 6.69
CA GLN A 241 7.74 3.21 6.71
C GLN A 241 7.39 2.72 5.30
N ALA A 242 8.41 2.30 4.56
CA ALA A 242 8.26 1.94 3.16
C ALA A 242 7.23 0.83 2.94
N LEU A 243 7.14 -0.15 3.86
CA LEU A 243 6.27 -1.31 3.70
C LEU A 243 4.82 -0.95 4.00
N ASP A 244 4.54 -0.20 5.07
CA ASP A 244 3.18 0.24 5.40
C ASP A 244 2.62 1.15 4.30
N HIS A 245 3.40 2.11 3.80
CA HIS A 245 2.95 2.99 2.71
C HIS A 245 2.74 2.23 1.40
N ALA A 246 3.72 1.43 0.96
CA ALA A 246 3.58 0.66 -0.27
C ALA A 246 2.42 -0.33 -0.19
N ALA A 247 2.24 -1.02 0.94
CA ALA A 247 1.09 -1.89 1.16
C ALA A 247 -0.24 -1.13 1.09
N GLY A 248 -0.28 0.09 1.61
CA GLY A 248 -1.49 0.91 1.55
C GLY A 248 -1.87 1.32 0.13
N TYR A 249 -0.90 1.77 -0.68
CA TYR A 249 -1.12 2.09 -2.09
C TYR A 249 -1.44 0.85 -2.92
N LEU A 250 -0.79 -0.29 -2.67
CA LEU A 250 -1.10 -1.55 -3.33
C LEU A 250 -2.49 -2.07 -2.96
N MET A 251 -2.96 -1.81 -1.73
CA MET A 251 -4.32 -2.11 -1.33
C MET A 251 -5.33 -1.26 -2.11
N ALA A 252 -5.06 0.04 -2.25
CA ALA A 252 -5.90 0.92 -3.05
C ALA A 252 -5.94 0.48 -4.53
N TYR A 253 -4.77 0.17 -5.10
CA TYR A 253 -4.63 -0.39 -6.43
C TYR A 253 -5.46 -1.68 -6.60
N GLY A 254 -5.29 -2.66 -5.71
CA GLY A 254 -6.02 -3.94 -5.78
C GLY A 254 -7.54 -3.79 -5.66
N ILE A 255 -8.02 -2.87 -4.81
CA ILE A 255 -9.45 -2.56 -4.70
C ILE A 255 -9.97 -1.92 -5.99
N ASN A 256 -9.23 -0.98 -6.60
CA ASN A 256 -9.63 -0.38 -7.88
C ASN A 256 -9.70 -1.45 -8.99
N VAL A 257 -8.74 -2.38 -9.02
CA VAL A 257 -8.78 -3.52 -9.95
C VAL A 257 -10.04 -4.36 -9.71
N ALA A 258 -10.33 -4.68 -8.46
CA ALA A 258 -11.51 -5.47 -8.09
C ALA A 258 -12.81 -4.75 -8.45
N LEU A 259 -12.88 -3.42 -8.28
CA LEU A 259 -14.02 -2.60 -8.72
C LEU A 259 -14.20 -2.66 -10.25
N CYS A 260 -13.11 -2.57 -11.02
CA CYS A 260 -13.15 -2.71 -12.47
C CYS A 260 -13.63 -4.12 -12.88
N LYS A 261 -13.16 -5.17 -12.20
CA LYS A 261 -13.65 -6.53 -12.40
C LYS A 261 -15.13 -6.66 -12.07
N THR A 262 -15.60 -6.10 -10.96
CA THR A 262 -17.03 -6.11 -10.62
C THR A 262 -17.88 -5.40 -11.67
N ILE A 263 -17.42 -4.28 -12.26
CA ILE A 263 -18.14 -3.60 -13.35
C ILE A 263 -18.28 -4.50 -14.58
N ASN A 264 -17.21 -5.21 -14.95
CA ASN A 264 -17.17 -5.98 -16.20
C ASN A 264 -17.73 -7.40 -16.08
N GLU A 265 -17.49 -8.06 -14.95
CA GLU A 265 -17.75 -9.49 -14.73
C GLU A 265 -18.78 -9.75 -13.61
N GLY A 266 -19.11 -8.73 -12.81
CA GLY A 266 -19.90 -8.89 -11.60
C GLY A 266 -19.14 -9.59 -10.46
N GLY A 267 -19.89 -10.14 -9.51
CA GLY A 267 -19.35 -10.97 -8.44
C GLY A 267 -18.67 -10.21 -7.29
N SER A 268 -18.21 -11.00 -6.32
CA SER A 268 -17.46 -10.54 -5.13
C SER A 268 -16.00 -10.93 -5.26
N TRP A 269 -15.10 -10.05 -4.81
CA TRP A 269 -13.66 -10.24 -4.96
C TRP A 269 -12.94 -10.09 -3.64
N GLU A 270 -11.82 -10.78 -3.49
CA GLU A 270 -10.94 -10.61 -2.33
C GLU A 270 -9.61 -9.99 -2.77
N VAL A 271 -9.20 -8.92 -2.09
CA VAL A 271 -7.91 -8.26 -2.28
C VAL A 271 -7.05 -8.55 -1.05
N ARG A 272 -5.86 -9.12 -1.28
CA ARG A 272 -4.93 -9.54 -0.23
C ARG A 272 -3.59 -8.85 -0.40
N VAL A 273 -3.17 -8.09 0.61
CA VAL A 273 -1.82 -7.50 0.66
C VAL A 273 -1.15 -7.85 1.97
N SER A 274 0.12 -8.25 1.92
CA SER A 274 0.92 -8.45 3.13
C SER A 274 2.21 -7.65 3.12
N LEU A 275 2.60 -7.14 4.30
CA LEU A 275 3.86 -6.41 4.44
C LEU A 275 5.06 -7.28 4.04
N ALA A 276 5.04 -8.57 4.34
CA ALA A 276 6.08 -9.52 3.94
C ALA A 276 6.18 -9.69 2.42
N ALA A 277 5.06 -9.75 1.70
CA ALA A 277 5.07 -9.78 0.23
C ALA A 277 5.57 -8.46 -0.37
N VAL A 278 5.16 -7.33 0.21
CA VAL A 278 5.68 -6.00 -0.18
C VAL A 278 7.18 -5.89 0.08
N ALA A 279 7.67 -6.42 1.20
CA ALA A 279 9.09 -6.53 1.51
C ALA A 279 9.84 -7.37 0.47
N GLN A 280 9.30 -8.52 0.08
CA GLN A 280 9.91 -9.36 -0.97
C GLN A 280 9.95 -8.62 -2.32
N TRP A 281 8.86 -7.96 -2.70
CA TRP A 281 8.80 -7.15 -3.91
C TRP A 281 9.79 -5.99 -3.89
N LEU A 282 9.83 -5.21 -2.81
CA LEU A 282 10.81 -4.11 -2.63
C LEU A 282 12.25 -4.62 -2.78
N ARG A 283 12.55 -5.81 -2.21
CA ARG A 283 13.86 -6.44 -2.35
C ARG A 283 14.16 -6.85 -3.80
N SER A 284 13.16 -7.32 -4.55
CA SER A 284 13.36 -7.69 -5.96
C SER A 284 13.66 -6.52 -6.89
N LEU A 285 13.39 -5.28 -6.47
CA LEU A 285 13.78 -4.08 -7.23
C LEU A 285 15.31 -3.87 -7.26
N GLY A 286 16.03 -4.58 -6.39
CA GLY A 286 17.48 -4.47 -6.23
C GLY A 286 17.86 -3.37 -5.23
N ARG A 287 19.14 -2.99 -5.28
CA ARG A 287 19.74 -1.97 -4.42
C ARG A 287 20.25 -0.78 -5.23
N VAL A 288 20.41 0.35 -4.55
CA VAL A 288 21.10 1.53 -5.05
C VAL A 288 22.60 1.33 -4.81
N SER A 289 23.45 1.74 -5.75
CA SER A 289 24.90 1.61 -5.54
C SER A 289 25.39 2.58 -4.45
N PRO A 290 26.45 2.25 -3.70
CA PRO A 290 27.05 3.17 -2.72
C PRO A 290 27.47 4.52 -3.33
N GLU A 291 27.82 4.55 -4.63
CA GLU A 291 28.24 5.75 -5.37
C GLU A 291 27.05 6.68 -5.66
N GLU A 292 25.89 6.11 -6.03
CA GLU A 292 24.63 6.85 -6.23
C GLU A 292 24.12 7.48 -4.93
N LEU A 293 24.32 6.82 -3.78
CA LEU A 293 24.00 7.35 -2.46
C LEU A 293 24.82 8.60 -2.10
N ILE A 294 26.09 8.64 -2.52
CA ILE A 294 27.00 9.78 -2.29
C ILE A 294 26.63 10.96 -3.20
N LEU A 295 26.30 10.70 -4.46
CA LEU A 295 25.89 11.73 -5.43
C LEU A 295 24.58 12.42 -5.03
N GLY A 296 23.60 11.68 -4.49
CA GLY A 296 22.35 12.26 -3.99
C GLY A 296 22.56 13.24 -2.82
N MET A 297 23.59 13.05 -2.00
CA MET A 297 23.96 13.98 -0.93
C MET A 297 24.74 15.20 -1.44
N ALA A 298 25.58 15.03 -2.47
CA ALA A 298 26.33 16.12 -3.12
C ALA A 298 25.41 17.08 -3.90
N ALA A 299 24.32 16.58 -4.49
CA ALA A 299 23.32 17.40 -5.19
C ALA A 299 22.53 18.37 -4.29
N ILE A 300 22.68 18.30 -2.97
CA ILE A 300 22.09 19.25 -2.00
C ILE A 300 22.94 20.53 -1.90
N TRP A 301 24.24 20.46 -2.24
CA TRP A 301 25.20 21.55 -2.11
C TRP A 301 25.88 21.82 -3.45
N SER A 302 25.15 22.33 -4.45
CA SER A 302 25.80 23.03 -5.56
C SER A 302 25.91 24.50 -5.20
N PHE A 303 27.08 24.95 -4.75
CA PHE A 303 27.41 26.36 -4.85
C PHE A 303 27.59 26.67 -6.34
N ALA A 304 26.75 27.54 -6.89
CA ALA A 304 27.06 28.20 -8.15
C ALA A 304 28.09 29.30 -7.84
N GLU A 305 29.20 29.33 -8.58
CA GLU A 305 30.07 30.51 -8.67
C GLU A 305 29.39 31.61 -9.50
#